data_AF-A0A933KSW4-F1
#
_entry.id   AF-A0A933KSW4-F1
#
_cell.length_a   1.000
_cell.length_b   1.000
_cell.length_c   1.000
_cell.angle_alpha   90.00
_cell.angle_beta   90.00
_cell.angle_gamma   90.00
#
_symmetry.space_group_name_H-M   'P 1'
#
loop_
_entity.id
_entity.type
_entity.pdbx_description
1 polymer ?
#
loop_
_entity_poly.entity_id
_entity_poly.type
_entity_poly.pdbx_seq_one_letter_code
_entity_poly.pdbx_strand_id
1 'polypeptide(L)'
;MDIRRVVTIVVAAASLAGVSVFAQQNNAQPNRREQEKRSQQEQRDIQALVQLVDAVAAGKQPAPADVSVTWAGNHFVKGAADTTFIPFTVTIDPSTLTAPGVALYVRAVSKNAAPAPAPAPAPANSRDRNQQPAAPVYPWDDIQFLDVPQGGKVSRAMMLKPGEYDLFIAIKEKTPAQLPRNAPPQKAGLLRQALMVPDFNGPELTISTPIIADSVMPLASPLSPDAQRANPYTFGGTLQVVPAADSQLKTSDDLQLLFWIYGVQHANGVPDVLVEFNFHQKTGDSEKFFNKTQPQVLNQSTLPPGFNITAGHQVLGFLGVPLKSFPAGEYRVEIKITDKLSGKTLTHNATFTVEA
;
A
#
# COMPACT_ATOMS: atom_id res chain seq x y z
N MET A 1 -36.06 -16.98 -10.60
CA MET A 1 -34.97 -17.97 -10.44
C MET A 1 -34.46 -17.83 -9.02
N ASP A 2 -34.94 -18.67 -8.11
CA ASP A 2 -34.51 -18.71 -6.72
C ASP A 2 -33.14 -19.36 -6.64
N ILE A 3 -32.09 -18.55 -6.58
CA ILE A 3 -30.71 -19.01 -6.39
C ILE A 3 -30.56 -19.40 -4.91
N ARG A 4 -30.70 -20.69 -4.65
CA ARG A 4 -30.45 -21.28 -3.33
C ARG A 4 -28.94 -21.37 -3.08
N ARG A 5 -28.52 -20.73 -1.99
CA ARG A 5 -27.23 -20.87 -1.27
C ARG A 5 -26.03 -20.19 -1.93
N VAL A 6 -25.92 -18.88 -1.72
CA VAL A 6 -24.60 -18.24 -1.53
C VAL A 6 -24.04 -18.83 -0.23
N VAL A 7 -22.95 -19.60 -0.32
CA VAL A 7 -22.21 -20.01 0.87
C VAL A 7 -21.45 -18.79 1.34
N THR A 8 -22.02 -18.04 2.27
CA THR A 8 -21.29 -17.05 3.05
C THR A 8 -20.27 -17.82 3.87
N ILE A 9 -19.04 -17.99 3.35
CA ILE A 9 -17.92 -18.34 4.21
C ILE A 9 -17.72 -17.11 5.09
N VAL A 10 -18.30 -17.17 6.29
CA VAL A 10 -17.91 -16.30 7.39
C VAL A 10 -16.47 -16.70 7.71
N VAL A 11 -15.52 -16.04 7.05
CA VAL A 11 -14.15 -16.01 7.58
C VAL A 11 -14.34 -15.41 8.96
N ALA A 12 -14.15 -16.22 10.00
CA ALA A 12 -14.09 -15.73 11.36
C ALA A 12 -12.96 -14.70 11.35
N ALA A 13 -13.32 -13.42 11.24
CA ALA A 13 -12.39 -12.32 11.33
C ALA A 13 -11.75 -12.48 12.70
N ALA A 14 -10.51 -12.94 12.74
CA ALA A 14 -9.74 -12.90 13.96
C ALA A 14 -9.85 -11.46 14.47
N SER A 15 -10.18 -11.29 15.74
CA SER A 15 -10.12 -9.99 16.41
C SER A 15 -8.70 -9.46 16.22
N LEU A 16 -8.51 -8.62 15.20
CA LEU A 16 -7.26 -7.92 14.96
C LEU A 16 -7.19 -6.89 16.08
N ALA A 17 -6.75 -7.32 17.25
CA ALA A 17 -6.38 -6.44 18.35
C ALA A 17 -5.30 -5.52 17.80
N GLY A 18 -5.67 -4.26 17.63
CA GLY A 18 -4.88 -3.27 16.92
C GLY A 18 -3.54 -3.04 17.58
N VAL A 19 -2.52 -3.65 17.02
CA VAL A 19 -1.25 -2.98 16.71
C VAL A 19 -0.73 -3.68 15.47
N SER A 20 -0.93 -3.07 14.30
CA SER A 20 0.00 -3.30 13.20
C SER A 20 1.39 -3.19 13.79
N VAL A 21 2.20 -4.25 13.77
CA VAL A 21 3.58 -4.25 14.30
C VAL A 21 4.40 -3.11 13.66
N PHE A 22 3.93 -2.54 12.55
CA PHE A 22 4.39 -1.27 11.97
C PHE A 22 4.37 -0.06 12.94
N ALA A 23 3.40 0.02 13.86
CA ALA A 23 3.17 1.20 14.71
C ALA A 23 4.33 1.50 15.67
N GLN A 24 5.02 0.47 16.15
CA GLN A 24 6.04 0.63 17.19
C GLN A 24 7.47 0.62 16.64
N GLN A 25 7.69 0.28 15.37
CA GLN A 25 9.05 0.09 14.84
C GLN A 25 9.43 0.95 13.62
N ASN A 26 8.49 1.45 12.81
CA ASN A 26 8.87 2.10 11.54
C ASN A 26 8.98 3.63 11.57
N ASN A 27 8.64 4.31 12.68
CA ASN A 27 9.01 5.73 12.86
C ASN A 27 10.48 5.90 13.26
N ALA A 28 11.21 4.81 13.50
CA ALA A 28 12.65 4.85 13.40
C ALA A 28 12.99 4.78 11.90
N GLN A 29 13.44 5.90 11.33
CA GLN A 29 14.44 5.86 10.25
C GLN A 29 15.35 4.65 10.50
N PRO A 30 15.70 3.82 9.49
CA PRO A 30 16.59 2.68 9.70
C PRO A 30 17.72 3.14 10.60
N ASN A 31 17.75 2.57 11.81
CA ASN A 31 18.56 3.05 12.92
C ASN A 31 19.94 3.36 12.34
N ARG A 32 20.59 4.49 12.70
CA ARG A 32 21.99 4.76 12.27
C ARG A 32 22.89 3.52 12.39
N ARG A 33 22.61 2.64 13.36
CA ARG A 33 23.23 1.33 13.58
C ARG A 33 23.09 0.30 12.44
N GLU A 34 22.01 0.32 11.66
CA GLU A 34 21.86 -0.50 10.45
C GLU A 34 22.61 0.12 9.27
N GLN A 35 22.64 1.45 9.15
CA GLN A 35 23.49 2.14 8.18
C GLN A 35 24.99 1.88 8.46
N GLU A 36 25.39 1.80 9.73
CA GLU A 36 26.75 1.46 10.19
C GLU A 36 27.17 0.02 9.82
N LYS A 37 26.22 -0.89 9.55
CA LYS A 37 26.51 -2.29 9.14
C LYS A 37 26.55 -2.51 7.62
N ARG A 38 26.24 -1.49 6.81
CA ARG A 38 26.18 -1.63 5.36
C ARG A 38 27.57 -1.73 4.74
N SER A 39 27.69 -2.56 3.70
CA SER A 39 28.94 -2.69 2.96
C SER A 39 29.30 -1.38 2.24
N GLN A 40 30.57 -1.18 1.91
CA GLN A 40 31.01 -0.03 1.11
C GLN A 40 30.33 0.01 -0.28
N GLN A 41 29.97 -1.14 -0.83
CA GLN A 41 29.19 -1.24 -2.08
C GLN A 41 27.80 -0.64 -1.90
N GLU A 42 27.07 -1.05 -0.86
CA GLU A 42 25.73 -0.54 -0.56
C GLU A 42 25.75 0.95 -0.28
N GLN A 43 26.75 1.45 0.46
CA GLN A 43 26.91 2.89 0.71
C GLN A 43 27.06 3.70 -0.59
N ARG A 44 27.82 3.18 -1.57
CA ARG A 44 27.94 3.81 -2.90
C ARG A 44 26.62 3.77 -3.67
N ASP A 45 25.89 2.66 -3.61
CA ASP A 45 24.58 2.55 -4.27
C ASP A 45 23.55 3.52 -3.66
N ILE A 46 23.54 3.67 -2.33
CA ILE A 46 22.70 4.64 -1.62
C ILE A 46 23.02 6.06 -2.08
N GLN A 47 24.30 6.44 -2.05
CA GLN A 47 24.71 7.80 -2.44
C GLN A 47 24.33 8.11 -3.90
N ALA A 48 24.53 7.15 -4.81
CA ALA A 48 24.16 7.30 -6.21
C ALA A 48 22.65 7.49 -6.40
N LEU A 49 21.82 6.70 -5.70
CA LEU A 49 20.36 6.79 -5.79
C LEU A 49 19.82 8.10 -5.18
N VAL A 50 20.40 8.56 -4.07
CA VAL A 50 20.05 9.85 -3.45
C VAL A 50 20.37 11.00 -4.42
N GLN A 51 21.58 11.03 -4.98
CA GLN A 51 21.99 12.06 -5.94
C GLN A 51 21.15 12.04 -7.23
N LEU A 52 20.79 10.84 -7.70
CA LEU A 52 19.92 10.65 -8.84
C LEU A 52 18.55 11.30 -8.59
N VAL A 53 17.90 10.95 -7.47
CA VAL A 53 16.59 11.52 -7.11
C VAL A 53 16.68 13.03 -6.92
N ASP A 54 17.72 13.55 -6.24
CA ASP A 54 17.90 15.00 -6.06
C ASP A 54 18.00 15.74 -7.40
N ALA A 55 18.79 15.21 -8.33
CA ALA A 55 19.01 15.84 -9.63
C ALA A 55 17.76 15.79 -10.52
N VAL A 56 17.00 14.69 -10.50
CA VAL A 56 15.74 14.57 -11.24
C VAL A 56 14.65 15.45 -10.62
N ALA A 57 14.51 15.43 -9.28
CA ALA A 57 13.54 16.27 -8.57
C ALA A 57 13.80 17.77 -8.79
N ALA A 58 15.08 18.17 -8.87
CA ALA A 58 15.48 19.54 -9.18
C ALA A 58 15.45 19.90 -10.68
N GLY A 59 15.04 18.99 -11.56
CA GLY A 59 15.01 19.20 -13.01
C GLY A 59 16.39 19.37 -13.67
N LYS A 60 17.47 18.97 -12.99
CA LYS A 60 18.84 19.06 -13.49
C LYS A 60 19.15 18.00 -14.56
N GLN A 61 18.43 16.89 -14.53
CA GLN A 61 18.54 15.82 -15.54
C GLN A 61 17.20 15.10 -15.72
N PRO A 62 16.93 14.48 -16.88
CA PRO A 62 15.78 13.61 -17.06
C PRO A 62 15.88 12.36 -16.19
N ALA A 63 14.74 11.73 -15.90
CA ALA A 63 14.70 10.43 -15.24
C ALA A 63 15.37 9.36 -16.14
N PRO A 64 16.32 8.57 -15.62
CA PRO A 64 16.87 7.45 -16.37
C PRO A 64 15.80 6.38 -16.59
N ALA A 65 15.92 5.69 -17.73
CA ALA A 65 14.97 4.68 -18.18
C ALA A 65 15.66 3.40 -18.66
N ASP A 66 16.91 3.16 -18.25
CA ASP A 66 17.65 1.94 -18.60
C ASP A 66 17.02 0.70 -17.94
N VAL A 67 16.43 0.90 -16.75
CA VAL A 67 15.59 -0.07 -16.07
C VAL A 67 14.14 0.39 -16.15
N SER A 68 13.28 -0.41 -16.76
CA SER A 68 11.84 -0.09 -16.86
C SER A 68 11.17 -0.36 -15.52
N VAL A 69 10.51 0.67 -14.97
CA VAL A 69 9.73 0.59 -13.74
C VAL A 69 8.39 1.28 -13.94
N THR A 70 7.30 0.58 -13.61
CA THR A 70 5.94 1.11 -13.71
C THR A 70 5.19 0.96 -12.39
N TRP A 71 4.26 1.89 -12.16
CA TRP A 71 3.35 1.81 -11.02
C TRP A 71 2.28 0.77 -11.31
N ALA A 72 2.22 -0.30 -10.52
CA ALA A 72 1.16 -1.30 -10.65
C ALA A 72 -0.07 -0.92 -9.81
N GLY A 73 0.13 -0.20 -8.70
CA GLY A 73 -0.97 0.30 -7.87
C GLY A 73 -0.63 0.36 -6.39
N ASN A 74 -1.57 0.89 -5.62
CA ASN A 74 -1.51 0.94 -4.17
C ASN A 74 -2.90 0.87 -3.56
N HIS A 75 -2.93 0.61 -2.26
CA HIS A 75 -4.12 0.75 -1.44
C HIS A 75 -3.83 1.70 -0.28
N PHE A 76 -4.87 2.25 0.33
CA PHE A 76 -4.76 3.09 1.51
C PHE A 76 -5.52 2.44 2.66
N VAL A 77 -4.83 2.20 3.77
CA VAL A 77 -5.39 1.65 5.00
C VAL A 77 -4.97 2.55 6.17
N LYS A 78 -5.82 2.73 7.18
CA LYS A 78 -5.47 3.52 8.37
C LYS A 78 -4.20 2.97 9.02
N GLY A 79 -3.21 3.84 9.17
CA GLY A 79 -1.95 3.56 9.85
C GLY A 79 -2.01 3.92 11.34
N ALA A 80 -0.84 3.90 11.98
CA ALA A 80 -0.68 4.36 13.35
C ALA A 80 -0.33 5.86 13.40
N ALA A 81 -0.48 6.49 14.57
CA ALA A 81 -0.01 7.86 14.83
C ALA A 81 -0.42 8.87 13.73
N ASP A 82 -1.71 8.88 13.38
CA ASP A 82 -2.32 9.77 12.39
C ASP A 82 -1.74 9.65 10.96
N THR A 83 -1.15 8.50 10.64
CA THR A 83 -0.69 8.18 9.28
C THR A 83 -1.66 7.25 8.56
N THR A 84 -1.47 7.16 7.25
CA THR A 84 -2.06 6.16 6.36
C THR A 84 -0.96 5.19 5.98
N PHE A 85 -1.23 3.89 6.14
CA PHE A 85 -0.40 2.79 5.67
C PHE A 85 -0.70 2.54 4.19
N ILE A 86 0.35 2.51 3.38
CA ILE A 86 0.24 2.52 1.92
C ILE A 86 1.05 1.35 1.37
N PRO A 87 0.47 0.14 1.29
CA PRO A 87 1.07 -0.93 0.51
C PRO A 87 0.95 -0.57 -0.97
N PHE A 88 2.05 -0.72 -1.70
CA PHE A 88 2.14 -0.43 -3.12
C PHE A 88 2.91 -1.51 -3.84
N THR A 89 2.70 -1.61 -5.14
CA THR A 89 3.39 -2.54 -6.03
C THR A 89 3.95 -1.76 -7.22
N VAL A 90 5.19 -2.06 -7.57
CA VAL A 90 5.80 -1.66 -8.84
C VAL A 90 6.10 -2.90 -9.68
N THR A 91 6.06 -2.73 -10.99
CA THR A 91 6.56 -3.74 -11.93
C THR A 91 7.91 -3.28 -12.44
N ILE A 92 8.93 -4.10 -12.25
CA ILE A 92 10.29 -3.90 -12.76
C ILE A 92 10.50 -4.91 -13.87
N ASP A 93 10.86 -4.49 -15.08
CA ASP A 93 11.11 -5.41 -16.19
C ASP A 93 12.46 -6.14 -15.99
N PRO A 94 12.46 -7.44 -15.65
CA PRO A 94 13.70 -8.16 -15.38
C PRO A 94 14.59 -8.30 -16.62
N SER A 95 14.02 -8.20 -17.84
CA SER A 95 14.78 -8.27 -19.10
C SER A 95 15.68 -7.06 -19.32
N THR A 96 15.40 -5.95 -18.63
CA THR A 96 16.23 -4.75 -18.65
C THR A 96 17.44 -4.85 -17.74
N LEU A 97 17.50 -5.84 -16.84
CA LEU A 97 18.57 -6.06 -15.87
C LEU A 97 19.63 -7.04 -16.38
N THR A 98 20.87 -6.83 -15.98
CA THR A 98 22.01 -7.74 -16.20
C THR A 98 22.12 -8.81 -15.11
N ALA A 99 21.57 -8.54 -13.92
CA ALA A 99 21.47 -9.45 -12.80
C ALA A 99 20.21 -9.11 -11.98
N PRO A 100 19.62 -10.07 -11.22
CA PRO A 100 18.38 -9.83 -10.49
C PRO A 100 18.54 -8.85 -9.31
N GLY A 101 19.76 -8.69 -8.77
CA GLY A 101 20.01 -7.88 -7.60
C GLY A 101 19.94 -6.38 -7.87
N VAL A 102 19.04 -5.68 -7.19
CA VAL A 102 18.84 -4.23 -7.29
C VAL A 102 18.86 -3.54 -5.92
N ALA A 103 19.19 -2.26 -5.96
CA ALA A 103 18.90 -1.30 -4.90
C ALA A 103 17.63 -0.52 -5.28
N LEU A 104 16.61 -0.58 -4.44
CA LEU A 104 15.34 0.12 -4.57
C LEU A 104 15.30 1.25 -3.54
N TYR A 105 15.18 2.49 -4.01
CA TYR A 105 15.11 3.68 -3.20
C TYR A 105 13.77 4.37 -3.40
N VAL A 106 13.09 4.70 -2.29
CA VAL A 106 11.76 5.28 -2.27
C VAL A 106 11.77 6.53 -1.40
N ARG A 107 11.48 7.69 -2.01
CA ARG A 107 11.38 8.97 -1.31
C ARG A 107 10.04 9.64 -1.59
N ALA A 108 9.34 10.04 -0.55
CA ALA A 108 8.15 10.89 -0.67
C ALA A 108 8.49 12.34 -0.34
N VAL A 109 8.08 13.26 -1.20
CA VAL A 109 8.20 14.72 -0.99
C VAL A 109 6.81 15.30 -0.90
N SER A 110 6.50 16.00 0.20
CA SER A 110 5.20 16.67 0.32
C SER A 110 5.15 17.87 -0.63
N LYS A 111 4.07 18.00 -1.40
CA LYS A 111 3.83 19.17 -2.27
C LYS A 111 3.53 20.44 -1.47
N ASN A 112 3.08 20.26 -0.23
CA ASN A 112 2.68 21.35 0.67
C ASN A 112 3.77 21.69 1.70
N ALA A 113 4.93 21.02 1.66
CA ALA A 113 6.04 21.40 2.52
C ALA A 113 6.55 22.78 2.10
N ALA A 114 6.67 23.69 3.07
CA ALA A 114 7.47 24.89 2.87
C ALA A 114 8.86 24.48 2.35
N PRO A 115 9.44 25.20 1.36
CA PRO A 115 10.77 24.89 0.87
C PRO A 115 11.71 24.71 2.06
N ALA A 116 12.52 23.65 2.05
CA ALA A 116 13.57 23.49 3.06
C ALA A 116 14.33 24.82 3.15
N PRO A 117 14.48 25.41 4.35
CA PRO A 117 15.11 26.72 4.47
C PRO A 117 16.46 26.65 3.77
N ALA A 118 16.71 27.59 2.86
CA ALA A 118 18.00 27.72 2.21
C ALA A 118 19.09 27.72 3.29
N PRO A 119 20.23 27.03 3.08
CA PRO A 119 21.31 27.05 4.04
C PRO A 119 21.60 28.50 4.44
N ALA A 120 21.54 28.81 5.74
CA ALA A 120 21.88 30.14 6.20
C ALA A 120 23.29 30.47 5.69
N PRO A 121 23.53 31.67 5.14
CA PRO A 121 24.87 32.06 4.71
C PRO A 121 25.80 31.94 5.91
N ALA A 122 26.88 31.18 5.72
CA ALA A 122 27.86 30.96 6.78
C ALA A 122 28.36 32.33 7.30
N PRO A 123 28.37 32.56 8.62
CA PRO A 123 28.92 33.80 9.17
C PRO A 123 30.38 33.92 8.74
N ALA A 124 30.77 35.09 8.25
CA ALA A 124 32.03 35.33 7.54
C ALA A 124 33.32 35.11 8.38
N ASN A 125 33.25 34.57 9.60
CA ASN A 125 34.38 34.44 10.52
C ASN A 125 34.35 33.19 11.43
N SER A 126 33.84 32.05 10.97
CA SER A 126 33.97 30.78 11.72
C SER A 126 34.91 29.80 11.01
N ARG A 127 36.08 29.53 11.61
CA ARG A 127 37.02 28.46 11.22
C ARG A 127 36.54 27.04 11.61
N ASP A 128 35.24 26.85 11.83
CA ASP A 128 34.63 25.56 12.12
C ASP A 128 34.15 24.90 10.83
N ARG A 129 34.93 23.93 10.32
CA ARG A 129 34.61 23.13 9.12
C ARG A 129 33.42 22.16 9.29
N ASN A 130 32.63 22.26 10.36
CA ASN A 130 31.63 21.25 10.73
C ASN A 130 30.16 21.72 10.71
N GLN A 131 29.86 22.93 10.25
CA GLN A 131 28.46 23.35 10.05
C GLN A 131 28.00 22.99 8.64
N GLN A 132 27.89 21.70 8.37
CA GLN A 132 27.15 21.20 7.22
C GLN A 132 25.66 21.53 7.42
N PRO A 133 24.95 22.06 6.42
CA PRO A 133 23.51 22.30 6.52
C PRO A 133 22.80 21.01 6.95
N ALA A 134 21.81 21.12 7.83
CA ALA A 134 20.99 19.96 8.19
C ALA A 134 20.41 19.33 6.93
N ALA A 135 20.65 18.03 6.74
CA ALA A 135 20.11 17.32 5.59
C ALA A 135 18.58 17.44 5.57
N PRO A 136 17.97 17.65 4.38
CA PRO A 136 16.51 17.73 4.28
C PRO A 136 15.88 16.46 4.85
N VAL A 137 14.86 16.64 5.70
CA VAL A 137 14.09 15.54 6.26
C VAL A 137 12.86 15.34 5.39
N TYR A 138 12.76 14.17 4.77
CA TYR A 138 11.63 13.80 3.94
C TYR A 138 10.54 13.10 4.77
N PRO A 139 9.24 13.28 4.46
CA PRO A 139 8.14 12.54 5.08
C PRO A 139 8.31 11.03 5.02
N TRP A 140 8.96 10.52 3.97
CA TRP A 140 9.37 9.13 3.87
C TRP A 140 10.65 9.02 3.04
N ASP A 141 11.56 8.16 3.51
CA ASP A 141 12.83 7.88 2.85
C ASP A 141 13.32 6.48 3.25
N ASP A 142 13.29 5.52 2.32
CA ASP A 142 13.73 4.14 2.57
C ASP A 142 14.50 3.57 1.39
N ILE A 143 15.48 2.70 1.69
CA ILE A 143 16.30 2.00 0.70
C ILE A 143 16.44 0.54 1.06
N GLN A 144 16.29 -0.29 0.05
CA GLN A 144 16.24 -1.74 0.19
C GLN A 144 17.08 -2.40 -0.90
N PHE A 145 17.75 -3.49 -0.55
CA PHE A 145 18.49 -4.32 -1.49
C PHE A 145 17.76 -5.66 -1.61
N LEU A 146 17.42 -6.04 -2.83
CA LEU A 146 16.58 -7.21 -3.11
C LEU A 146 16.90 -7.81 -4.48
N ASP A 147 16.52 -9.05 -4.69
CA ASP A 147 16.46 -9.65 -6.02
C ASP A 147 15.07 -9.43 -6.62
N VAL A 148 15.01 -8.96 -7.86
CA VAL A 148 13.75 -8.78 -8.58
C VAL A 148 13.17 -10.14 -8.94
N PRO A 149 11.93 -10.46 -8.54
CA PRO A 149 11.29 -11.72 -8.92
C PRO A 149 11.14 -11.85 -10.44
N GLN A 150 11.04 -13.08 -10.96
CA GLN A 150 10.87 -13.32 -12.41
C GLN A 150 9.64 -12.62 -13.00
N GLY A 151 8.57 -12.45 -12.21
CA GLY A 151 7.37 -11.72 -12.63
C GLY A 151 7.49 -10.18 -12.53
N GLY A 152 8.64 -9.65 -12.11
CA GLY A 152 8.92 -8.22 -12.01
C GLY A 152 8.19 -7.47 -10.89
N LYS A 153 7.14 -8.06 -10.29
CA LYS A 153 6.33 -7.42 -9.26
C LYS A 153 7.07 -7.36 -7.93
N VAL A 154 7.24 -6.16 -7.41
CA VAL A 154 7.82 -5.88 -6.09
C VAL A 154 6.84 -5.04 -5.28
N SER A 155 6.35 -5.58 -4.16
CA SER A 155 5.46 -4.85 -3.25
C SER A 155 6.22 -4.34 -2.03
N ARG A 156 6.02 -3.08 -1.66
CA ARG A 156 6.54 -2.47 -0.42
C ARG A 156 5.48 -1.60 0.23
N ALA A 157 5.79 -1.03 1.39
CA ALA A 157 4.90 -0.12 2.08
C ALA A 157 5.61 1.16 2.49
N MET A 158 4.81 2.22 2.63
CA MET A 158 5.19 3.45 3.30
C MET A 158 4.09 3.89 4.26
N MET A 159 4.43 4.77 5.20
CA MET A 159 3.47 5.42 6.08
C MET A 159 3.60 6.93 5.93
N LEU A 160 2.54 7.58 5.50
CA LEU A 160 2.51 9.02 5.27
C LEU A 160 1.35 9.64 6.03
N LYS A 161 1.49 10.90 6.45
CA LYS A 161 0.34 11.70 6.89
C LYS A 161 -0.58 11.98 5.70
N PRO A 162 -1.86 12.32 5.94
CA PRO A 162 -2.75 12.78 4.88
C PRO A 162 -2.19 14.00 4.14
N GLY A 163 -2.38 14.06 2.83
CA GLY A 163 -1.89 15.16 2.00
C GLY A 163 -1.41 14.74 0.61
N GLU A 164 -0.83 15.68 -0.12
CA GLU A 164 -0.33 15.48 -1.48
C GLU A 164 1.19 15.33 -1.52
N TYR A 165 1.64 14.33 -2.28
CA TYR A 165 3.04 13.96 -2.38
C TYR A 165 3.47 13.71 -3.83
N ASP A 166 4.75 13.97 -4.10
CA ASP A 166 5.48 13.37 -5.21
C ASP A 166 6.34 12.24 -4.66
N LEU A 167 6.10 11.03 -5.15
CA LEU A 167 6.87 9.84 -4.85
C LEU A 167 7.93 9.62 -5.92
N PHE A 168 9.18 9.46 -5.51
CA PHE A 168 10.30 9.08 -6.37
C PHE A 168 10.70 7.64 -6.04
N ILE A 169 10.62 6.77 -7.03
CA ILE A 169 11.00 5.36 -6.94
C ILE A 169 12.17 5.14 -7.89
N ALA A 170 13.37 5.08 -7.33
CA ALA A 170 14.60 4.88 -8.09
C ALA A 170 15.11 3.45 -7.90
N ILE A 171 15.49 2.81 -8.99
CA ILE A 171 16.05 1.47 -9.02
C ILE A 171 17.42 1.55 -9.68
N LYS A 172 18.38 0.84 -9.13
CA LYS A 172 19.72 0.69 -9.71
C LYS A 172 20.18 -0.75 -9.56
N GLU A 173 20.84 -1.30 -10.57
CA GLU A 173 21.56 -2.57 -10.43
C GLU A 173 22.59 -2.48 -9.30
N LYS A 174 22.68 -3.53 -8.47
CA LYS A 174 23.65 -3.56 -7.37
C LYS A 174 25.06 -3.48 -7.90
N THR A 175 25.89 -2.68 -7.24
CA THR A 175 27.31 -2.62 -7.58
C THR A 175 27.98 -3.96 -7.23
N PRO A 176 28.62 -4.67 -8.20
CA PRO A 176 29.30 -5.93 -7.91
C PRO A 176 30.51 -5.70 -7.00
N ALA A 177 30.88 -6.74 -6.24
CA ALA A 177 32.00 -6.67 -5.30
C ALA A 177 33.33 -6.31 -5.98
N GLN A 178 33.53 -6.78 -7.20
CA GLN A 178 34.63 -6.41 -8.08
C GLN A 178 34.05 -5.85 -9.38
N LEU A 179 34.38 -4.60 -9.68
CA LEU A 179 34.09 -3.96 -10.96
C LEU A 179 35.29 -4.14 -11.89
N PRO A 180 35.15 -4.88 -13.01
CA PRO A 180 36.14 -4.84 -14.07
C PRO A 180 36.43 -3.40 -14.51
N ARG A 181 37.68 -3.08 -14.87
CA ARG A 181 38.08 -1.72 -15.28
C ARG A 181 37.25 -1.13 -16.44
N ASN A 182 36.64 -2.00 -17.25
CA ASN A 182 35.81 -1.64 -18.41
C ASN A 182 34.37 -2.14 -18.28
N ALA A 183 33.88 -2.35 -17.05
CA ALA A 183 32.48 -2.73 -16.85
C ALA A 183 31.55 -1.62 -17.37
N PRO A 184 30.44 -1.98 -18.05
CA PRO A 184 29.43 -0.98 -18.41
C PRO A 184 28.88 -0.30 -17.15
N PRO A 185 28.38 0.94 -17.26
CA PRO A 185 27.70 1.60 -16.15
C PRO A 185 26.52 0.75 -15.67
N GLN A 186 26.30 0.70 -14.36
CA GLN A 186 25.11 0.06 -13.80
C GLN A 186 23.87 0.79 -14.31
N LYS A 187 22.89 0.01 -14.77
CA LYS A 187 21.62 0.55 -15.24
C LYS A 187 20.81 1.12 -14.09
N ALA A 188 20.07 2.18 -14.38
CA ALA A 188 19.14 2.78 -13.44
C ALA A 188 17.80 3.12 -14.09
N GLY A 189 16.77 3.16 -13.28
CA GLY A 189 15.42 3.59 -13.64
C GLY A 189 14.86 4.49 -12.55
N LEU A 190 14.04 5.47 -12.92
CA LEU A 190 13.33 6.29 -11.96
C LEU A 190 11.90 6.56 -12.41
N LEU A 191 10.95 6.24 -11.53
CA LEU A 191 9.54 6.56 -11.66
C LEU A 191 9.18 7.70 -10.70
N ARG A 192 8.49 8.73 -11.21
CA ARG A 192 7.81 9.74 -10.40
C ARG A 192 6.31 9.45 -10.40
N GLN A 193 5.71 9.33 -9.22
CA GLN A 193 4.29 9.06 -9.04
C GLN A 193 3.68 10.12 -8.14
N ALA A 194 2.63 10.80 -8.60
CA ALA A 194 1.84 11.68 -7.73
C ALA A 194 0.94 10.82 -6.82
N LEU A 195 0.82 11.20 -5.56
CA LEU A 195 0.04 10.47 -4.56
C LEU A 195 -0.80 11.43 -3.72
N MET A 196 -2.11 11.14 -3.62
CA MET A 196 -3.03 11.82 -2.71
C MET A 196 -3.35 10.85 -1.57
N VAL A 197 -2.85 11.15 -0.38
CA VAL A 197 -3.00 10.32 0.80
C VAL A 197 -4.26 10.76 1.56
N PRO A 198 -5.28 9.91 1.71
CA PRO A 198 -6.52 10.24 2.41
C PRO A 198 -6.31 10.32 3.93
N ASP A 199 -7.22 11.01 4.60
CA ASP A 199 -7.33 11.02 6.06
C ASP A 199 -8.38 10.01 6.56
N PHE A 200 -7.94 9.11 7.43
CA PHE A 200 -8.79 8.09 8.07
C PHE A 200 -8.91 8.30 9.59
N ASN A 201 -8.45 9.44 10.11
CA ASN A 201 -8.44 9.74 11.54
C ASN A 201 -9.62 10.61 11.97
N GLY A 202 -10.31 11.23 11.02
CA GLY A 202 -11.52 12.01 11.27
C GLY A 202 -12.73 11.18 11.75
N PRO A 203 -13.77 11.86 12.26
CA PRO A 203 -15.02 11.22 12.72
C PRO A 203 -16.00 10.89 11.57
N GLU A 204 -15.59 11.13 10.31
CA GLU A 204 -16.43 10.92 9.15
C GLU A 204 -16.47 9.44 8.76
N LEU A 205 -17.67 8.95 8.42
CA LEU A 205 -17.85 7.60 7.92
C LEU A 205 -17.11 7.46 6.59
N THR A 206 -16.08 6.61 6.57
CA THR A 206 -15.22 6.38 5.40
C THR A 206 -14.73 4.93 5.39
N ILE A 207 -14.08 4.52 4.29
CA ILE A 207 -13.44 3.21 4.19
C ILE A 207 -12.02 3.31 3.65
N SER A 208 -11.21 2.30 3.97
CA SER A 208 -9.96 2.04 3.25
C SER A 208 -10.23 1.82 1.75
N THR A 209 -9.20 1.90 0.91
CA THR A 209 -9.33 1.43 -0.47
C THR A 209 -9.81 -0.03 -0.47
N PRO A 210 -10.89 -0.37 -1.20
CA PRO A 210 -11.29 -1.76 -1.35
C PRO A 210 -10.22 -2.55 -2.09
N ILE A 211 -9.82 -3.69 -1.53
CA ILE A 211 -8.82 -4.58 -2.11
C ILE A 211 -9.56 -5.75 -2.74
N ILE A 212 -9.46 -5.87 -4.06
CA ILE A 212 -9.84 -7.09 -4.79
C ILE A 212 -8.63 -8.03 -4.75
N ALA A 213 -8.86 -9.26 -4.31
CA ALA A 213 -7.80 -10.20 -3.98
C ALA A 213 -8.00 -11.54 -4.70
N ASP A 214 -6.88 -12.13 -5.15
CA ASP A 214 -6.80 -13.52 -5.59
C ASP A 214 -6.96 -14.46 -4.39
N SER A 215 -6.46 -14.04 -3.23
CA SER A 215 -6.60 -14.81 -1.98
C SER A 215 -6.51 -13.94 -0.74
N VAL A 216 -7.25 -14.35 0.28
CA VAL A 216 -7.22 -13.84 1.65
C VAL A 216 -7.08 -15.03 2.59
N MET A 217 -5.94 -15.10 3.29
CA MET A 217 -5.58 -16.26 4.09
C MET A 217 -5.07 -15.86 5.48
N PRO A 218 -5.52 -16.52 6.55
CA PRO A 218 -4.89 -16.37 7.86
C PRO A 218 -3.54 -17.09 7.88
N LEU A 219 -2.55 -16.45 8.50
CA LEU A 219 -1.26 -17.03 8.84
C LEU A 219 -1.33 -17.64 10.24
N ALA A 220 -0.65 -18.77 10.41
CA ALA A 220 -0.58 -19.46 11.71
C ALA A 220 0.20 -18.65 12.77
N SER A 221 1.10 -17.78 12.32
CA SER A 221 1.94 -16.94 13.18
C SER A 221 2.30 -15.64 12.46
N PRO A 222 2.55 -14.54 13.19
CA PRO A 222 2.98 -13.29 12.59
C PRO A 222 4.28 -13.43 11.80
N LEU A 223 4.42 -12.61 10.74
CA LEU A 223 5.68 -12.51 10.00
C LEU A 223 6.78 -11.86 10.86
N SER A 224 8.03 -12.23 10.61
CA SER A 224 9.18 -11.48 11.13
C SER A 224 9.18 -10.05 10.55
N PRO A 225 9.86 -9.07 11.19
CA PRO A 225 9.89 -7.70 10.68
C PRO A 225 10.38 -7.58 9.23
N ASP A 226 11.41 -8.34 8.85
CA ASP A 226 11.93 -8.34 7.48
C ASP A 226 10.96 -8.99 6.49
N ALA A 227 10.34 -10.11 6.89
CA ALA A 227 9.31 -10.75 6.06
C ALA A 227 8.09 -9.84 5.90
N GLN A 228 7.65 -9.15 6.95
CA GLN A 228 6.55 -8.19 6.90
C GLN A 228 6.87 -6.99 5.99
N ARG A 229 8.13 -6.51 6.00
CA ARG A 229 8.59 -5.46 5.08
C ARG A 229 8.53 -5.90 3.62
N ALA A 230 8.84 -7.17 3.34
CA ALA A 230 8.76 -7.75 2.00
C ALA A 230 7.32 -8.12 1.58
N ASN A 231 6.41 -8.30 2.54
CA ASN A 231 5.02 -8.72 2.34
C ASN A 231 4.05 -7.67 2.94
N PRO A 232 3.95 -6.48 2.34
CA PRO A 232 3.20 -5.36 2.92
C PRO A 232 1.67 -5.58 2.94
N TYR A 233 1.16 -6.55 2.19
CA TYR A 233 -0.25 -6.96 2.17
C TYR A 233 -0.59 -8.02 3.24
N THR A 234 0.24 -8.15 4.28
CA THR A 234 -0.12 -8.88 5.50
C THR A 234 -0.59 -7.89 6.56
N PHE A 235 -1.88 -7.91 6.87
CA PHE A 235 -2.53 -6.98 7.79
C PHE A 235 -2.71 -7.57 9.18
N GLY A 236 -2.57 -6.73 10.22
CA GLY A 236 -2.64 -7.14 11.63
C GLY A 236 -1.73 -8.30 12.01
N GLY A 237 -0.63 -8.47 11.27
CA GLY A 237 0.39 -9.51 11.47
C GLY A 237 0.02 -10.89 10.92
N THR A 238 -1.26 -11.22 10.77
CA THR A 238 -1.69 -12.59 10.42
C THR A 238 -2.69 -12.69 9.27
N LEU A 239 -3.20 -11.59 8.72
CA LEU A 239 -4.11 -11.66 7.56
C LEU A 239 -3.33 -11.40 6.28
N GLN A 240 -2.91 -12.44 5.57
CA GLN A 240 -2.26 -12.30 4.27
C GLN A 240 -3.31 -12.06 3.18
N VAL A 241 -3.07 -11.05 2.36
CA VAL A 241 -3.88 -10.71 1.20
C VAL A 241 -2.97 -10.71 -0.02
N VAL A 242 -3.41 -11.36 -1.09
CA VAL A 242 -2.77 -11.29 -2.40
C VAL A 242 -3.70 -10.49 -3.31
N PRO A 243 -3.42 -9.20 -3.57
CA PRO A 243 -4.24 -8.40 -4.46
C PRO A 243 -4.27 -9.00 -5.87
N ALA A 244 -5.45 -9.00 -6.50
CA ALA A 244 -5.63 -9.45 -7.86
C ALA A 244 -4.87 -8.53 -8.82
N ALA A 245 -4.14 -9.13 -9.76
CA ALA A 245 -3.44 -8.39 -10.80
C ALA A 245 -4.45 -7.61 -11.66
N ASP A 246 -4.35 -6.28 -11.67
CA ASP A 246 -5.21 -5.40 -12.47
C ASP A 246 -6.72 -5.62 -12.25
N SER A 247 -7.10 -6.18 -11.10
CA SER A 247 -8.47 -6.61 -10.77
C SER A 247 -9.11 -7.54 -11.83
N GLN A 248 -8.29 -8.38 -12.46
CA GLN A 248 -8.73 -9.41 -13.41
C GLN A 248 -8.88 -10.75 -12.68
N LEU A 249 -10.04 -11.38 -12.83
CA LEU A 249 -10.42 -12.63 -12.18
C LEU A 249 -11.01 -13.58 -13.22
N LYS A 250 -10.92 -14.89 -13.02
CA LYS A 250 -11.54 -15.88 -13.93
C LYS A 250 -12.93 -16.28 -13.46
N THR A 251 -13.75 -16.81 -14.38
CA THR A 251 -15.05 -17.40 -14.02
C THR A 251 -14.93 -18.58 -13.04
N SER A 252 -13.76 -19.24 -13.01
CA SER A 252 -13.44 -20.31 -12.06
C SER A 252 -13.12 -19.82 -10.65
N ASP A 253 -12.86 -18.53 -10.47
CA ASP A 253 -12.34 -17.96 -9.24
C ASP A 253 -13.48 -17.50 -8.31
N ASP A 254 -13.10 -17.09 -7.10
CA ASP A 254 -13.98 -16.36 -6.19
C ASP A 254 -13.55 -14.89 -6.16
N LEU A 255 -14.50 -13.98 -6.32
CA LEU A 255 -14.27 -12.57 -6.00
C LEU A 255 -14.09 -12.45 -4.49
N GLN A 256 -12.88 -12.10 -4.06
CA GLN A 256 -12.58 -11.74 -2.68
C GLN A 256 -12.34 -10.23 -2.60
N LEU A 257 -13.16 -9.54 -1.84
CA LEU A 257 -13.11 -8.09 -1.65
C LEU A 257 -13.03 -7.79 -0.15
N LEU A 258 -12.04 -7.01 0.26
CA LEU A 258 -11.91 -6.57 1.66
C LEU A 258 -11.67 -5.07 1.79
N PHE A 259 -12.12 -4.49 2.89
CA PHE A 259 -11.87 -3.10 3.27
C PHE A 259 -12.14 -2.89 4.75
N TRP A 260 -11.58 -1.85 5.33
CA TRP A 260 -11.85 -1.43 6.70
C TRP A 260 -12.80 -0.24 6.71
N ILE A 261 -13.70 -0.21 7.70
CA ILE A 261 -14.68 0.86 7.91
C ILE A 261 -14.25 1.72 9.09
N TYR A 262 -14.21 3.03 8.87
CA TYR A 262 -13.77 4.04 9.85
C TYR A 262 -14.88 5.06 10.12
N GLY A 263 -14.77 5.78 11.24
CA GLY A 263 -15.70 6.85 11.61
C GLY A 263 -17.12 6.40 11.95
N VAL A 264 -17.32 5.12 12.26
CA VAL A 264 -18.62 4.58 12.70
C VAL A 264 -18.91 4.98 14.15
N GLN A 265 -20.16 5.29 14.45
CA GLN A 265 -20.61 5.41 15.83
C GLN A 265 -20.66 4.03 16.51
N HIS A 266 -20.59 4.03 17.84
CA HIS A 266 -20.60 2.81 18.62
C HIS A 266 -21.32 2.98 19.97
N ALA A 267 -22.00 1.94 20.42
CA ALA A 267 -22.50 1.83 21.79
C ALA A 267 -21.53 0.94 22.58
N ASN A 268 -20.90 1.48 23.63
CA ASN A 268 -19.91 0.76 24.45
C ASN A 268 -18.79 0.09 23.65
N GLY A 269 -18.32 0.75 22.59
CA GLY A 269 -17.26 0.25 21.71
C GLY A 269 -17.72 -0.73 20.62
N VAL A 270 -19.01 -1.08 20.57
CA VAL A 270 -19.59 -1.97 19.55
C VAL A 270 -20.40 -1.17 18.52
N PRO A 271 -20.12 -1.29 17.21
CA PRO A 271 -20.87 -0.60 16.17
C PRO A 271 -22.17 -1.33 15.80
N ASP A 272 -23.03 -0.69 14.98
CA ASP A 272 -24.10 -1.36 14.23
C ASP A 272 -24.10 -0.85 12.79
N VAL A 273 -23.47 -1.62 11.90
CA VAL A 273 -23.25 -1.23 10.50
C VAL A 273 -23.93 -2.23 9.57
N LEU A 274 -24.63 -1.72 8.56
CA LEU A 274 -25.15 -2.50 7.44
C LEU A 274 -24.25 -2.27 6.21
N VAL A 275 -23.82 -3.35 5.56
CA VAL A 275 -23.07 -3.31 4.31
C VAL A 275 -23.86 -4.03 3.23
N GLU A 276 -24.11 -3.36 2.11
CA GLU A 276 -24.83 -3.87 0.95
C GLU A 276 -23.88 -3.88 -0.26
N PHE A 277 -23.93 -4.96 -1.04
CA PHE A 277 -23.13 -5.10 -2.26
C PHE A 277 -24.04 -5.26 -3.46
N ASN A 278 -24.00 -4.30 -4.40
CA ASN A 278 -24.73 -4.35 -5.66
C ASN A 278 -23.74 -4.47 -6.82
N PHE A 279 -23.93 -5.46 -7.68
CA PHE A 279 -23.12 -5.68 -8.86
C PHE A 279 -23.80 -5.08 -10.08
N HIS A 280 -23.03 -4.34 -10.85
CA HIS A 280 -23.44 -3.78 -12.13
C HIS A 280 -22.49 -4.29 -13.21
N GLN A 281 -23.04 -4.82 -14.29
CA GLN A 281 -22.27 -5.22 -15.47
C GLN A 281 -22.22 -4.05 -16.44
N LYS A 282 -21.03 -3.75 -16.96
CA LYS A 282 -20.88 -2.80 -18.05
C LYS A 282 -21.34 -3.43 -19.35
N THR A 283 -22.22 -2.74 -20.07
CA THR A 283 -22.76 -3.13 -21.37
C THR A 283 -22.65 -1.96 -22.34
N GLY A 284 -21.66 -2.01 -23.23
CA GLY A 284 -21.30 -0.87 -24.09
C GLY A 284 -20.86 0.32 -23.22
N ASP A 285 -21.47 1.49 -23.48
CA ASP A 285 -21.21 2.74 -22.75
C ASP A 285 -22.09 2.91 -21.49
N SER A 286 -22.84 1.89 -21.09
CA SER A 286 -23.77 1.93 -19.94
C SER A 286 -23.52 0.82 -18.95
N GLU A 287 -24.08 0.94 -17.75
CA GLU A 287 -24.09 -0.14 -16.75
C GLU A 287 -25.52 -0.64 -16.52
N LYS A 288 -25.66 -1.95 -16.30
CA LYS A 288 -26.92 -2.58 -15.91
C LYS A 288 -26.74 -3.28 -14.58
N PHE A 289 -27.73 -3.15 -13.70
CA PHE A 289 -27.78 -3.96 -12.48
C PHE A 289 -27.76 -5.45 -12.87
N PHE A 290 -26.80 -6.16 -12.30
CA PHE A 290 -26.58 -7.59 -12.54
C PHE A 290 -27.14 -8.41 -11.39
N ASN A 291 -26.66 -8.14 -10.16
CA ASN A 291 -27.04 -8.92 -8.98
C ASN A 291 -26.75 -8.15 -7.69
N LYS A 292 -27.12 -8.71 -6.54
CA LYS A 292 -26.72 -8.22 -5.21
C LYS A 292 -26.51 -9.40 -4.26
N THR A 293 -25.76 -9.18 -3.18
CA THR A 293 -25.66 -10.18 -2.10
C THR A 293 -26.70 -9.93 -1.02
N GLN A 294 -26.83 -10.88 -0.10
CA GLN A 294 -27.49 -10.58 1.17
C GLN A 294 -26.69 -9.49 1.91
N PRO A 295 -27.35 -8.46 2.47
CA PRO A 295 -26.67 -7.45 3.27
C PRO A 295 -25.96 -8.09 4.47
N GLN A 296 -24.76 -7.61 4.75
CA GLN A 296 -23.99 -7.99 5.92
C GLN A 296 -24.28 -7.01 7.05
N VAL A 297 -24.52 -7.54 8.24
CA VAL A 297 -24.67 -6.72 9.46
C VAL A 297 -23.43 -6.93 10.30
N LEU A 298 -22.78 -5.85 10.72
CA LEU A 298 -21.60 -5.84 11.58
C LEU A 298 -21.99 -5.19 12.91
N ASN A 299 -22.37 -6.03 13.89
CA ASN A 299 -22.81 -5.60 15.21
C ASN A 299 -22.44 -6.63 16.29
N GLN A 300 -22.94 -6.47 17.52
CA GLN A 300 -22.63 -7.37 18.64
C GLN A 300 -22.89 -8.85 18.36
N SER A 301 -23.88 -9.19 17.53
CA SER A 301 -24.26 -10.58 17.24
C SER A 301 -23.42 -11.24 16.15
N THR A 302 -22.75 -10.45 15.30
CA THR A 302 -22.01 -10.94 14.13
C THR A 302 -20.51 -10.71 14.22
N LEU A 303 -20.08 -9.71 15.00
CA LEU A 303 -18.67 -9.46 15.28
C LEU A 303 -18.12 -10.46 16.30
N PRO A 304 -16.79 -10.70 16.29
CA PRO A 304 -16.15 -11.60 17.25
C PRO A 304 -16.47 -11.25 18.70
N PRO A 305 -16.59 -12.24 19.61
CA PRO A 305 -16.74 -11.96 21.03
C PRO A 305 -15.63 -11.04 21.55
N GLY A 306 -15.99 -10.03 22.33
CA GLY A 306 -15.05 -9.05 22.87
C GLY A 306 -14.60 -7.96 21.87
N PHE A 307 -15.18 -7.92 20.65
CA PHE A 307 -14.94 -6.83 19.72
C PHE A 307 -15.26 -5.48 20.36
N ASN A 308 -14.33 -4.54 20.24
CA ASN A 308 -14.44 -3.21 20.79
C ASN A 308 -13.50 -2.25 20.06
N ILE A 309 -14.06 -1.24 19.40
CA ILE A 309 -13.30 -0.23 18.63
C ILE A 309 -12.43 0.64 19.54
N THR A 310 -12.89 0.95 20.76
CA THR A 310 -12.10 1.72 21.73
C THR A 310 -10.90 0.94 22.26
N ALA A 311 -10.91 -0.39 22.10
CA ALA A 311 -9.76 -1.27 22.39
C ALA A 311 -8.84 -1.46 21.16
N GLY A 312 -9.05 -0.71 20.07
CA GLY A 312 -8.22 -0.76 18.87
C GLY A 312 -8.65 -1.79 17.83
N HIS A 313 -9.75 -2.53 18.03
CA HIS A 313 -10.30 -3.38 16.98
C HIS A 313 -10.83 -2.53 15.82
N GLN A 314 -10.68 -3.02 14.59
CA GLN A 314 -11.16 -2.33 13.40
C GLN A 314 -12.33 -3.11 12.78
N VAL A 315 -13.32 -2.37 12.28
CA VAL A 315 -14.45 -2.98 11.57
C VAL A 315 -14.00 -3.37 10.17
N LEU A 316 -14.05 -4.67 9.86
CA LEU A 316 -13.65 -5.22 8.57
C LEU A 316 -14.91 -5.59 7.76
N GLY A 317 -15.02 -5.03 6.56
CA GLY A 317 -15.91 -5.52 5.52
C GLY A 317 -15.19 -6.57 4.67
N PHE A 318 -15.85 -7.70 4.44
CA PHE A 318 -15.32 -8.77 3.61
C PHE A 318 -16.43 -9.41 2.78
N LEU A 319 -16.17 -9.63 1.50
CA LEU A 319 -17.08 -10.29 0.58
C LEU A 319 -16.33 -11.39 -0.17
N GLY A 320 -16.89 -12.61 -0.14
CA GLY A 320 -16.49 -13.74 -0.98
C GLY A 320 -17.67 -14.17 -1.86
N VAL A 321 -17.51 -14.13 -3.18
CA VAL A 321 -18.56 -14.52 -4.14
C VAL A 321 -17.97 -15.38 -5.25
N PRO A 322 -18.46 -16.61 -5.47
CA PRO A 322 -18.05 -17.42 -6.62
C PRO A 322 -18.40 -16.76 -7.95
N LEU A 323 -17.44 -16.67 -8.86
CA LEU A 323 -17.63 -16.03 -10.17
C LEU A 323 -18.21 -16.94 -11.23
N LYS A 324 -18.48 -18.21 -10.92
CA LYS A 324 -19.04 -19.19 -11.87
C LYS A 324 -20.34 -18.74 -12.54
N SER A 325 -21.12 -17.88 -11.88
CA SER A 325 -22.37 -17.33 -12.43
C SER A 325 -22.22 -15.94 -13.04
N PHE A 326 -21.03 -15.35 -13.02
CA PHE A 326 -20.73 -14.08 -13.66
C PHE A 326 -20.28 -14.35 -15.10
N PRO A 327 -21.03 -13.89 -16.13
CA PRO A 327 -20.52 -13.87 -17.49
C PRO A 327 -19.19 -13.12 -17.59
N ALA A 328 -18.34 -13.47 -18.56
CA ALA A 328 -17.15 -12.67 -18.83
C ALA A 328 -17.52 -11.21 -19.17
N GLY A 329 -16.75 -10.26 -18.67
CA GLY A 329 -16.98 -8.83 -18.87
C GLY A 329 -16.49 -7.96 -17.72
N GLU A 330 -16.69 -6.66 -17.86
CA GLU A 330 -16.36 -5.65 -16.85
C GLU A 330 -17.54 -5.45 -15.88
N TYR A 331 -17.22 -5.37 -14.59
CA TYR A 331 -18.19 -5.19 -13.52
C TYR A 331 -17.76 -4.06 -12.58
N ARG A 332 -18.76 -3.39 -12.02
CA ARG A 332 -18.64 -2.53 -10.85
C ARG A 332 -19.36 -3.19 -9.69
N VAL A 333 -18.70 -3.29 -8.54
CA VAL A 333 -19.35 -3.54 -7.26
C VAL A 333 -19.54 -2.22 -6.55
N GLU A 334 -20.80 -1.88 -6.29
CA GLU A 334 -21.22 -0.81 -5.40
C GLU A 334 -21.25 -1.34 -3.97
N ILE A 335 -20.54 -0.67 -3.08
CA ILE A 335 -20.45 -0.98 -1.66
C ILE A 335 -21.18 0.15 -0.93
N LYS A 336 -22.38 -0.14 -0.42
CA LYS A 336 -23.14 0.82 0.36
C LYS A 336 -23.08 0.46 1.83
N ILE A 337 -22.63 1.40 2.65
CA ILE A 337 -22.40 1.24 4.08
C ILE A 337 -23.34 2.20 4.81
N THR A 338 -24.09 1.68 5.77
CA THR A 338 -24.96 2.48 6.64
C THR A 338 -24.57 2.24 8.09
N ASP A 339 -24.11 3.29 8.77
CA ASP A 339 -23.97 3.29 10.22
C ASP A 339 -25.36 3.53 10.82
N LYS A 340 -25.96 2.51 11.41
CA LYS A 340 -27.33 2.57 11.93
C LYS A 340 -27.47 3.43 13.17
N LEU A 341 -26.38 3.67 13.90
CA LEU A 341 -26.40 4.47 15.11
C LEU A 341 -26.40 5.97 14.78
N SER A 342 -25.69 6.39 13.72
CA SER A 342 -25.72 7.78 13.25
C SER A 342 -26.74 8.06 12.14
N GLY A 343 -27.20 7.02 11.44
CA GLY A 343 -28.01 7.15 10.22
C GLY A 343 -27.22 7.59 8.99
N LYS A 344 -25.89 7.75 9.08
CA LYS A 344 -25.05 8.14 7.94
C LYS A 344 -24.88 6.97 6.97
N THR A 345 -24.85 7.30 5.68
CA THR A 345 -24.58 6.35 4.60
C THR A 345 -23.40 6.82 3.76
N LEU A 346 -22.59 5.85 3.32
CA LEU A 346 -21.49 6.02 2.38
C LEU A 346 -21.67 5.02 1.23
N THR A 347 -21.43 5.46 0.01
CA THR A 347 -21.35 4.57 -1.16
C THR A 347 -19.95 4.66 -1.76
N HIS A 348 -19.31 3.52 -1.98
CA HIS A 348 -18.02 3.39 -2.64
C HIS A 348 -18.13 2.39 -3.78
N ASN A 349 -17.27 2.52 -4.79
CA ASN A 349 -17.24 1.60 -5.93
C ASN A 349 -15.88 0.91 -6.04
N ALA A 350 -15.87 -0.31 -6.54
CA ALA A 350 -14.69 -0.97 -7.05
C ALA A 350 -15.03 -1.65 -8.39
N THR A 351 -14.06 -1.75 -9.29
CA THR A 351 -14.25 -2.33 -10.62
C THR A 351 -13.37 -3.56 -10.78
N PHE A 352 -13.88 -4.58 -11.47
CA PHE A 352 -13.14 -5.79 -11.80
C PHE A 352 -13.58 -6.36 -13.14
N THR A 353 -12.72 -7.17 -13.72
CA THR A 353 -13.02 -7.89 -14.96
C THR A 353 -13.11 -9.38 -14.67
N VAL A 354 -14.13 -10.03 -15.24
CA VAL A 354 -14.25 -11.49 -15.25
C VAL A 354 -13.85 -11.99 -16.63
N GLU A 355 -12.87 -12.88 -16.67
CA GLU A 355 -12.38 -13.57 -17.86
C GLU A 355 -12.85 -15.03 -17.88
N ALA A 356 -12.97 -15.60 -19.08
CA ALA A 356 -13.48 -16.94 -19.28
C ALA A 356 -12.68 -18.02 -18.55
#